data_AF-A0A9W9Z3S7-F1
#
_entry.id   AF-A0A9W9Z3S7-F1
#
_cell.length_a   1.000
_cell.length_b   1.000
_cell.length_c   1.000
_cell.angle_alpha   90.00
_cell.angle_beta   90.00
_cell.angle_gamma   90.00
#
_symmetry.space_group_name_H-M   'P 1'
#
loop_
_entity.id
_entity.type
_entity.pdbx_description
1 polymer ?
#
loop_
_entity_poly.entity_id
_entity_poly.type
_entity_poly.pdbx_seq_one_letter_code
_entity_poly.pdbx_strand_id
1 'polypeptide(L)'
;MGIMVRVLQVVFLVSHLTLLITVYSDVNCQNFKFVIDEDVVYNHILEGHVFRRLTVYSAAQCHVTCKDDCLCVSMNYFPVSQENNCELNDVDKAMESAAMKWNPGVNYYDLVRSYTVKGGGKYIPGKHRCINRCCNPNPCVNGGVCQEICDPYSMRFTCACPDTYTGQRCEKIKYPRNCQDIAKNGAPGSGMYPIFNSTNEAFSVYCDMKSEPGFVLGIDPIVFFC
;
A
#
# COMPACT_ATOMS: atom_id res chain seq x y z
N MET A 1 24.38 -43.47 -43.63
CA MET A 1 24.86 -43.30 -42.24
C MET A 1 25.17 -41.87 -41.81
N GLY A 2 25.06 -40.84 -42.68
CA GLY A 2 25.37 -39.44 -42.30
C GLY A 2 24.19 -38.58 -41.80
N ILE A 3 22.94 -38.99 -42.06
CA ILE A 3 21.75 -38.22 -41.68
C ILE A 3 21.39 -38.46 -40.21
N MET A 4 21.48 -39.70 -39.73
CA MET A 4 21.25 -40.05 -38.31
C MET A 4 22.22 -39.33 -37.36
N VAL A 5 23.48 -39.14 -37.75
CA VAL A 5 24.50 -38.45 -36.93
C VAL A 5 24.19 -36.95 -36.79
N ARG A 6 23.69 -36.32 -37.86
CA ARG A 6 23.27 -34.90 -37.82
C ARG A 6 22.02 -34.68 -36.99
N VAL A 7 21.05 -35.61 -37.03
CA VAL A 7 19.85 -35.56 -36.19
C VAL A 7 20.22 -35.68 -34.71
N LEU A 8 21.14 -36.59 -34.35
CA LEU A 8 21.64 -36.74 -32.99
C LEU A 8 22.31 -35.46 -32.44
N GLN A 9 23.18 -34.81 -33.22
CA GLN A 9 23.83 -33.56 -32.80
C GLN A 9 22.84 -32.40 -32.59
N VAL A 10 21.80 -32.30 -33.43
CA VAL A 10 20.73 -31.30 -33.28
C VAL A 10 19.88 -31.59 -32.03
N VAL A 11 19.57 -32.86 -31.75
CA VAL A 11 18.84 -33.26 -30.53
C VAL A 11 19.62 -32.94 -29.25
N PHE A 12 20.95 -33.12 -29.25
CA PHE A 12 21.82 -32.72 -28.11
C PHE A 12 21.91 -31.20 -27.92
N LEU A 13 21.91 -30.41 -29.01
CA LEU A 13 21.88 -28.95 -28.91
C LEU A 13 20.54 -28.42 -28.40
N VAL A 14 19.42 -29.02 -28.82
CA VAL A 14 18.07 -28.66 -28.32
C VAL A 14 17.88 -29.10 -26.87
N SER A 15 18.45 -30.25 -26.45
CA SER A 15 18.38 -30.69 -25.05
C SER A 15 19.20 -29.80 -24.09
N HIS A 16 20.32 -29.23 -24.56
CA HIS A 16 21.03 -28.16 -23.84
C HIS A 16 20.27 -26.83 -23.86
N LEU A 17 19.52 -26.52 -24.92
CA LEU A 17 18.69 -25.32 -24.99
C LEU A 17 17.46 -25.41 -24.06
N THR A 18 16.95 -26.62 -23.77
CA THR A 18 15.86 -26.84 -22.81
C THR A 18 16.31 -26.84 -21.34
N LEU A 19 17.61 -26.68 -21.05
CA LEU A 19 18.15 -26.68 -19.68
C LEU A 19 18.44 -25.28 -19.11
N LEU A 20 17.70 -24.26 -19.57
CA LEU A 20 17.62 -22.95 -18.91
C LEU A 20 16.17 -22.59 -18.56
N ILE A 21 15.38 -23.58 -18.15
CA ILE A 21 14.25 -23.28 -17.26
C ILE A 21 14.90 -22.99 -15.91
N THR A 22 15.26 -21.72 -15.68
CA THR A 22 15.49 -21.25 -14.32
C THR A 22 14.22 -21.57 -13.53
N VAL A 23 14.29 -22.61 -12.70
CA VAL A 23 13.21 -22.94 -11.77
C VAL A 23 13.20 -21.83 -10.73
N TYR A 24 12.45 -20.77 -11.03
CA TYR A 24 12.17 -19.70 -10.09
C TYR A 24 11.31 -20.29 -8.98
N SER A 25 11.91 -20.57 -7.82
CA SER A 25 11.14 -20.93 -6.64
C SER A 25 10.27 -19.73 -6.24
N ASP A 26 8.96 -19.92 -6.20
CA ASP A 26 8.04 -18.91 -5.72
C ASP A 26 8.19 -18.72 -4.20
N VAL A 27 8.15 -17.46 -3.74
CA VAL A 27 7.82 -17.16 -2.34
C VAL A 27 6.43 -17.70 -2.08
N ASN A 28 6.26 -18.51 -1.05
CA ASN A 28 4.92 -18.95 -0.65
C ASN A 28 4.68 -18.81 0.85
N CYS A 29 5.71 -18.48 1.63
CA CYS A 29 5.64 -18.39 3.08
C CYS A 29 6.04 -16.99 3.53
N GLN A 30 5.05 -16.19 3.88
CA GLN A 30 5.24 -14.94 4.62
C GLN A 30 5.10 -15.24 6.11
N ASN A 31 6.17 -15.02 6.85
CA ASN A 31 6.20 -15.26 8.29
C ASN A 31 6.10 -13.91 9.01
N PHE A 32 5.31 -13.89 10.07
CA PHE A 32 5.12 -12.73 10.93
C PHE A 32 5.63 -13.10 12.31
N LYS A 33 6.54 -12.29 12.86
CA LYS A 33 6.97 -12.40 14.25
C LYS A 33 6.21 -11.33 15.03
N PHE A 34 5.63 -11.71 16.16
CA PHE A 34 5.05 -10.76 17.08
C PHE A 34 5.42 -11.15 18.50
N VAL A 35 6.24 -10.32 19.12
CA VAL A 35 6.58 -10.42 20.53
C VAL A 35 6.23 -9.10 21.18
N ILE A 36 5.24 -9.12 22.07
CA ILE A 36 4.62 -7.93 22.66
C ILE A 36 5.67 -6.99 23.28
N ASP A 37 6.71 -7.53 23.91
CA ASP A 37 7.70 -6.72 24.64
C ASP A 37 8.97 -6.38 23.84
N GLU A 38 9.22 -7.05 22.71
CA GLU A 38 10.41 -6.81 21.89
C GLU A 38 10.14 -5.85 20.73
N ASP A 39 8.95 -5.93 20.12
CA ASP A 39 8.62 -5.22 18.89
C ASP A 39 7.86 -3.90 19.17
N VAL A 40 7.84 -3.45 20.43
CA VAL A 40 7.07 -2.30 20.93
C VAL A 40 7.93 -1.07 21.14
N VAL A 41 7.38 0.10 20.79
CA VAL A 41 7.85 1.41 21.24
C VAL A 41 6.81 1.98 22.19
N TYR A 42 7.09 1.87 23.49
CA TYR A 42 6.19 2.30 24.55
C TYR A 42 5.98 3.82 24.56
N ASN A 43 4.76 4.26 24.88
CA ASN A 43 4.38 5.68 25.00
C ASN A 43 4.68 6.49 23.73
N HIS A 44 4.51 5.85 22.57
CA HIS A 44 4.68 6.48 21.28
C HIS A 44 3.54 6.10 20.35
N ILE A 45 3.27 7.00 19.42
CA ILE A 45 2.24 6.88 18.40
C ILE A 45 2.83 7.32 17.06
N LEU A 46 2.40 6.66 15.98
CA LEU A 46 2.62 7.12 14.62
C LEU A 46 1.38 7.91 14.16
N GLU A 47 1.53 9.22 13.92
CA GLU A 47 0.42 10.11 13.57
C GLU A 47 0.29 10.34 12.06
N GLY A 48 -0.91 10.64 11.57
CA GLY A 48 -1.15 11.04 10.18
C GLY A 48 -1.22 9.90 9.16
N HIS A 49 -0.97 8.66 9.58
CA HIS A 49 -0.89 7.47 8.73
C HIS A 49 -1.95 6.40 9.05
N VAL A 50 -2.88 6.71 9.97
CA VAL A 50 -3.95 5.80 10.38
C VAL A 50 -5.00 5.73 9.26
N PHE A 51 -5.11 4.59 8.59
CA PHE A 51 -6.14 4.36 7.55
C PHE A 51 -7.35 3.59 8.09
N ARG A 52 -7.22 2.95 9.26
CA ARG A 52 -8.29 2.17 9.88
C ARG A 52 -8.22 2.18 11.40
N ARG A 53 -9.39 2.34 12.03
CA ARG A 53 -9.59 2.27 13.49
C ARG A 53 -10.56 1.14 13.80
N LEU A 54 -10.31 0.39 14.86
CA LEU A 54 -11.17 -0.69 15.31
C LEU A 54 -11.01 -0.97 16.80
N THR A 55 -12.02 -1.62 17.37
CA THR A 55 -11.99 -2.13 18.75
C THR A 55 -11.57 -3.60 18.74
N VAL A 56 -10.57 -3.95 19.55
CA VAL A 56 -10.06 -5.31 19.73
C VAL A 56 -9.82 -5.60 21.22
N TYR A 57 -9.66 -6.87 21.58
CA TYR A 57 -9.45 -7.28 22.97
C TYR A 57 -7.98 -7.25 23.42
N SER A 58 -7.02 -7.26 22.49
CA SER A 58 -5.58 -7.27 22.82
C SER A 58 -4.71 -6.74 21.68
N ALA A 59 -3.47 -6.36 22.01
CA ALA A 59 -2.46 -6.00 21.02
C ALA A 59 -2.20 -7.13 20.02
N ALA A 60 -2.26 -8.40 20.47
CA ALA A 60 -2.11 -9.56 19.59
C ALA A 60 -3.24 -9.66 18.55
N GLN A 61 -4.47 -9.33 18.94
CA GLN A 61 -5.58 -9.28 17.99
C GLN A 61 -5.45 -8.08 17.03
N CYS A 62 -4.96 -6.94 17.51
CA CYS A 62 -4.60 -5.81 16.66
C CYS A 62 -3.56 -6.24 15.60
N HIS A 63 -2.53 -6.97 16.03
CA HIS A 63 -1.50 -7.52 15.15
C HIS A 63 -2.05 -8.51 14.12
N VAL A 64 -2.95 -9.43 14.51
CA VAL A 64 -3.62 -10.32 13.55
C VAL A 64 -4.43 -9.51 12.53
N THR A 65 -5.14 -8.47 12.98
CA THR A 65 -5.89 -7.59 12.07
C THR A 65 -4.95 -6.89 11.08
N CYS A 66 -3.82 -6.37 11.55
CA CYS A 66 -2.80 -5.75 10.70
C CYS A 66 -2.21 -6.75 9.70
N LYS A 67 -1.87 -7.95 10.17
CA LYS A 67 -1.36 -9.03 9.32
C LYS A 67 -2.32 -9.37 8.18
N ASP A 68 -3.62 -9.43 8.45
CA ASP A 68 -4.62 -9.81 7.47
C ASP A 68 -4.99 -8.67 6.50
N ASP A 69 -4.62 -7.43 6.79
CA ASP A 69 -4.86 -6.25 5.94
C ASP A 69 -3.59 -5.81 5.20
N CYS A 70 -3.50 -6.09 3.90
CA CYS A 70 -2.31 -5.85 3.08
C CYS A 70 -1.77 -4.42 3.07
N LEU A 71 -2.59 -3.41 3.42
CA LEU A 71 -2.17 -2.03 3.58
C LEU A 71 -1.38 -1.79 4.87
N CYS A 72 -1.63 -2.59 5.90
CA CYS A 72 -1.03 -2.39 7.20
C CYS A 72 0.45 -2.80 7.22
N VAL A 73 1.28 -1.93 7.79
CA VAL A 73 2.70 -2.18 8.04
C VAL A 73 3.13 -1.84 9.47
N SER A 74 2.33 -1.10 10.24
CA SER A 74 2.51 -0.91 11.67
C SER A 74 1.15 -0.65 12.34
N MET A 75 1.10 -0.65 13.67
CA MET A 75 -0.13 -0.35 14.42
C MET A 75 0.14 0.49 15.66
N ASN A 76 -0.83 1.31 16.05
CA ASN A 76 -0.89 1.92 17.38
C ASN A 76 -1.94 1.17 18.21
N TYR A 77 -1.63 0.88 19.47
CA TYR A 77 -2.52 0.17 20.39
C TYR A 77 -2.69 0.94 21.70
N PHE A 78 -3.94 1.09 22.15
CA PHE A 78 -4.33 1.87 23.33
C PHE A 78 -4.80 0.91 24.42
N PRO A 79 -3.90 0.39 25.28
CA PRO A 79 -4.23 -0.70 26.21
C PRO A 79 -5.35 -0.39 27.20
N VAL A 80 -5.58 0.89 27.51
CA VAL A 80 -6.62 1.34 28.47
C VAL A 80 -7.95 1.63 27.78
N SER A 81 -7.94 1.94 26.48
CA SER A 81 -9.16 2.30 25.77
C SER A 81 -10.02 1.07 25.50
N GLN A 82 -11.33 1.20 25.70
CA GLN A 82 -12.31 0.15 25.41
C GLN A 82 -12.90 0.26 24.00
N GLU A 83 -12.68 1.38 23.31
CA GLU A 83 -13.16 1.62 21.95
C GLU A 83 -12.04 2.16 21.07
N ASN A 84 -12.05 1.78 19.78
CA ASN A 84 -11.07 2.24 18.78
C ASN A 84 -9.62 2.10 19.27
N ASN A 85 -9.34 1.05 20.05
CA ASN A 85 -8.08 0.86 20.74
C ASN A 85 -6.99 0.23 19.86
N CYS A 86 -7.27 0.00 18.59
CA CYS A 86 -6.33 -0.45 17.58
C CYS A 86 -6.43 0.47 16.35
N GLU A 87 -5.31 1.05 15.97
CA GLU A 87 -5.14 1.83 14.76
C GLU A 87 -4.16 1.13 13.84
N LEU A 88 -4.53 0.93 12.58
CA LEU A 88 -3.66 0.36 11.55
C LEU A 88 -3.05 1.49 10.71
N ASN A 89 -1.76 1.41 10.48
CA ASN A 89 -0.98 2.41 9.75
C ASN A 89 -0.42 1.87 8.44
N ASP A 90 -0.40 2.72 7.42
CA ASP A 90 0.10 2.40 6.07
C ASP A 90 1.62 2.61 5.91
N VAL A 91 2.28 3.17 6.92
CA VAL A 91 3.75 3.30 7.02
C VAL A 91 4.25 2.82 8.39
N ASP A 92 5.56 2.59 8.49
CA ASP A 92 6.24 2.29 9.76
C ASP A 92 7.19 3.44 10.16
N LYS A 93 7.80 3.30 11.35
CA LYS A 93 8.73 4.29 11.90
C LYS A 93 10.00 4.50 11.06
N ALA A 94 10.40 3.52 10.24
CA ALA A 94 11.58 3.63 9.40
C ALA A 94 11.26 4.37 8.10
N MET A 95 10.06 4.16 7.56
CA MET A 95 9.52 4.87 6.40
C MET A 95 9.26 6.35 6.73
N GLU A 96 8.64 6.65 7.88
CA GLU A 96 8.24 8.01 8.27
C GLU A 96 8.64 8.35 9.71
N SER A 97 9.95 8.42 9.96
CA SER A 97 10.48 8.67 11.31
C SER A 97 10.01 9.99 11.95
N ALA A 98 9.70 11.02 11.14
CA ALA A 98 9.19 12.30 11.63
C ALA A 98 7.75 12.22 12.18
N ALA A 99 6.97 11.22 11.75
CA ALA A 99 5.59 10.99 12.19
C ALA A 99 5.49 10.31 13.56
N MET A 100 6.60 9.74 14.06
CA MET A 100 6.66 9.17 15.40
C MET A 100 6.67 10.25 16.47
N LYS A 101 5.69 10.22 17.36
CA LYS A 101 5.50 11.18 18.45
C LYS A 101 5.41 10.46 19.79
N TRP A 102 5.89 11.14 20.83
CA TRP A 102 5.65 10.70 22.20
C TRP A 102 4.17 10.94 22.55
N ASN A 103 3.50 9.92 23.05
CA ASN A 103 2.10 9.98 23.48
C ASN A 103 1.88 8.97 24.62
N PRO A 104 1.68 9.43 25.87
CA PRO A 104 1.60 8.56 27.02
C PRO A 104 0.34 7.71 26.99
N GLY A 105 0.47 6.40 27.26
CA GLY A 105 -0.65 5.47 27.25
C GLY A 105 -0.99 4.86 25.89
N VAL A 106 -0.17 5.09 24.87
CA VAL A 106 -0.24 4.46 23.55
C VAL A 106 1.05 3.70 23.27
N ASN A 107 0.93 2.52 22.67
CA ASN A 107 2.08 1.72 22.28
C ASN A 107 2.08 1.52 20.76
N TYR A 108 3.22 1.78 20.15
CA TYR A 108 3.45 1.56 18.72
C TYR A 108 4.12 0.19 18.49
N TYR A 109 3.73 -0.52 17.43
CA TYR A 109 4.32 -1.80 17.03
C TYR A 109 4.60 -1.86 15.53
N ASP A 110 5.80 -2.31 15.16
CA ASP A 110 6.14 -2.65 13.77
C ASP A 110 5.48 -3.99 13.38
N LEU A 111 5.08 -4.13 12.11
CA LEU A 111 4.71 -5.44 11.56
C LEU A 111 5.96 -6.19 11.09
N VAL A 112 6.60 -6.93 12.00
CA VAL A 112 7.85 -7.66 11.70
C VAL A 112 7.58 -8.87 10.81
N ARG A 113 8.19 -8.86 9.62
CA ARG A 113 7.95 -9.85 8.55
C ARG A 113 9.23 -10.49 8.04
N SER A 114 9.14 -11.72 7.54
CA SER A 114 10.20 -12.36 6.77
C SER A 114 9.62 -13.28 5.69
N TYR A 115 10.39 -13.50 4.61
CA TYR A 115 9.95 -14.28 3.46
C TYR A 115 10.85 -15.50 3.24
N THR A 116 10.22 -16.65 3.03
CA THR A 116 10.91 -17.90 2.68
C THR A 116 10.26 -18.54 1.44
N VAL A 117 11.05 -19.35 0.73
CA VAL A 117 10.56 -20.15 -0.40
C VAL A 117 10.07 -21.51 0.07
N LYS A 118 9.26 -22.18 -0.76
CA LYS A 118 8.87 -23.59 -0.52
C LYS A 118 10.13 -24.44 -0.33
N GLY A 119 10.17 -25.22 0.76
CA GLY A 119 11.35 -25.98 1.18
C GLY A 119 12.23 -25.28 2.23
N GLY A 120 11.82 -24.11 2.75
CA GLY A 120 12.46 -23.47 3.90
C GLY A 120 13.68 -22.62 3.57
N GLY A 121 14.03 -22.48 2.29
CA GLY A 121 15.12 -21.62 1.85
C GLY A 121 14.84 -20.13 2.08
N LYS A 122 15.90 -19.34 2.28
CA LYS A 122 15.82 -17.89 2.36
C LYS A 122 15.34 -17.29 1.04
N TYR A 123 14.43 -16.32 1.09
CA TYR A 123 14.07 -15.54 -0.09
C TYR A 123 15.24 -14.66 -0.57
N ILE A 124 15.41 -14.58 -1.90
CA ILE A 124 16.45 -13.77 -2.55
C ILE A 124 15.73 -12.91 -3.61
N PRO A 125 15.71 -11.57 -3.44
CA PRO A 125 15.16 -10.66 -4.45
C PRO A 125 15.79 -10.89 -5.83
N GLY A 126 14.97 -10.86 -6.89
CA GLY A 126 15.40 -11.06 -8.27
C GLY A 126 15.65 -12.53 -8.68
N LYS A 127 15.94 -13.42 -7.72
CA LYS A 127 16.07 -14.87 -7.98
C LYS A 127 14.75 -15.62 -7.78
N HIS A 128 13.87 -15.14 -6.91
CA HIS A 128 12.60 -15.79 -6.59
C HIS A 128 11.45 -14.87 -6.99
N ARG A 129 10.35 -15.48 -7.47
CA ARG A 129 9.12 -14.73 -7.74
C ARG A 129 8.44 -14.39 -6.43
N CYS A 130 8.09 -13.12 -6.23
CA CYS A 130 7.31 -12.70 -5.08
C CYS A 130 5.85 -13.13 -5.27
N ILE A 131 5.35 -13.96 -4.35
CA ILE A 131 3.93 -14.28 -4.21
C ILE A 131 3.54 -14.16 -2.72
N ASN A 132 2.84 -13.08 -2.35
CA ASN A 132 2.37 -12.84 -0.98
C ASN A 132 0.84 -12.73 -0.86
N ARG A 133 0.11 -12.86 -1.97
CA ARG A 133 -1.36 -12.82 -2.09
C ARG A 133 -2.01 -11.45 -1.87
N CYS A 134 -1.24 -10.38 -1.69
CA CYS A 134 -1.81 -9.03 -1.54
C CYS A 134 -2.40 -8.46 -2.83
N CYS A 135 -2.14 -9.05 -4.00
CA CYS A 135 -2.82 -8.69 -5.25
C CYS A 135 -4.03 -9.58 -5.56
N ASN A 136 -4.51 -10.40 -4.62
CA ASN A 136 -5.69 -11.25 -4.82
C ASN A 136 -6.65 -11.24 -3.60
N PRO A 137 -7.76 -10.48 -3.68
CA PRO A 137 -8.21 -9.68 -4.82
C PRO A 137 -7.32 -8.46 -5.08
N ASN A 138 -7.36 -7.90 -6.30
CA ASN A 138 -6.56 -6.71 -6.64
C ASN A 138 -7.00 -5.51 -5.77
N PRO A 139 -6.11 -4.97 -4.90
CA PRO A 139 -6.44 -3.85 -4.04
C PRO A 139 -6.45 -2.51 -4.79
N CYS A 140 -5.80 -2.41 -5.95
CA CYS A 140 -5.76 -1.19 -6.76
C CYS A 140 -7.13 -0.95 -7.39
N VAL A 141 -7.66 0.27 -7.27
CA VAL A 141 -8.94 0.68 -7.85
C VAL A 141 -8.73 1.41 -9.17
N ASN A 142 -9.83 1.77 -9.85
CA ASN A 142 -9.81 2.60 -11.07
C ASN A 142 -8.92 2.07 -12.20
N GLY A 143 -8.80 0.74 -12.32
CA GLY A 143 -7.97 0.08 -13.35
C GLY A 143 -6.48 0.01 -13.03
N GLY A 144 -6.08 0.27 -11.78
CA GLY A 144 -4.69 0.11 -11.35
C GLY A 144 -4.20 -1.34 -11.43
N VAL A 145 -2.92 -1.49 -11.78
CA VAL A 145 -2.25 -2.80 -11.87
C VAL A 145 -1.46 -3.04 -10.60
N CYS A 146 -1.77 -4.13 -9.89
CA CYS A 146 -1.11 -4.49 -8.64
C CYS A 146 0.15 -5.31 -8.88
N GLN A 147 1.20 -4.97 -8.13
CA GLN A 147 2.43 -5.75 -8.05
C GLN A 147 2.75 -6.09 -6.59
N GLU A 148 2.93 -7.38 -6.29
CA GLU A 148 3.28 -7.85 -4.95
C GLU A 148 4.75 -7.53 -4.62
N ILE A 149 5.01 -7.17 -3.37
CA ILE A 149 6.32 -6.81 -2.84
C ILE A 149 6.66 -7.75 -1.68
N CYS A 150 7.80 -8.42 -1.79
CA CYS A 150 8.31 -9.37 -0.78
C CYS A 150 9.56 -8.80 -0.12
N ASP A 151 9.44 -7.58 0.40
CA ASP A 151 10.47 -6.89 1.17
C ASP A 151 9.95 -6.71 2.61
N PRO A 152 10.69 -7.14 3.65
CA PRO A 152 10.28 -7.00 5.04
C PRO A 152 10.00 -5.56 5.47
N TYR A 153 10.70 -4.59 4.88
CA TYR A 153 10.80 -3.21 5.36
C TYR A 153 9.99 -2.21 4.52
N SER A 154 9.06 -2.69 3.70
CA SER A 154 8.22 -1.83 2.87
C SER A 154 6.79 -2.33 2.80
N MET A 155 5.96 -1.67 1.98
CA MET A 155 4.60 -2.11 1.72
C MET A 155 4.57 -3.50 1.09
N ARG A 156 3.45 -4.21 1.22
CA ARG A 156 3.31 -5.57 0.66
C ARG A 156 2.90 -5.59 -0.80
N PHE A 157 2.50 -4.45 -1.35
CA PHE A 157 2.19 -4.31 -2.76
C PHE A 157 2.37 -2.85 -3.17
N THR A 158 2.41 -2.63 -4.48
CA THR A 158 2.31 -1.30 -5.09
C THR A 158 1.30 -1.32 -6.22
N CYS A 159 0.71 -0.17 -6.51
CA CYS A 159 -0.21 0.04 -7.59
C CYS A 159 0.42 0.91 -8.67
N ALA A 160 0.52 0.38 -9.89
CA ALA A 160 0.76 1.19 -11.06
C ALA A 160 -0.57 1.84 -11.49
N CYS A 161 -0.69 3.14 -11.28
CA CYS A 161 -1.90 3.88 -11.59
C CYS A 161 -1.96 4.33 -13.04
N PRO A 162 -3.14 4.30 -13.70
CA PRO A 162 -3.35 4.98 -14.96
C PRO A 162 -3.08 6.48 -14.83
N ASP A 163 -2.79 7.15 -15.94
CA ASP A 163 -2.39 8.56 -15.95
C ASP A 163 -3.42 9.53 -15.35
N THR A 164 -4.67 9.13 -15.19
CA THR A 164 -5.75 9.94 -14.62
C THR A 164 -5.93 9.77 -13.11
N TYR A 165 -5.27 8.79 -12.49
CA TYR A 165 -5.43 8.46 -11.07
C TYR A 165 -4.09 8.45 -10.32
N THR A 166 -4.16 8.55 -9.01
CA THR A 166 -3.03 8.59 -8.08
C THR A 166 -3.46 8.11 -6.70
N GLY A 167 -2.54 8.10 -5.74
CA GLY A 167 -2.74 7.50 -4.42
C GLY A 167 -2.22 6.07 -4.35
N GLN A 168 -2.11 5.55 -3.14
CA GLN A 168 -1.51 4.24 -2.88
C GLN A 168 -2.26 3.11 -3.60
N ARG A 169 -3.57 3.27 -3.78
CA ARG A 169 -4.47 2.32 -4.46
C ARG A 169 -5.07 2.89 -5.73
N CYS A 170 -4.57 4.01 -6.25
CA CYS A 170 -5.15 4.72 -7.39
C CYS A 170 -6.57 5.27 -7.11
N GLU A 171 -6.87 5.55 -5.84
CA GLU A 171 -8.19 5.99 -5.37
C GLU A 171 -8.46 7.48 -5.61
N LYS A 172 -7.42 8.28 -5.84
CA LYS A 172 -7.52 9.73 -6.05
C LYS A 172 -7.43 10.07 -7.53
N ILE A 173 -8.20 11.07 -7.95
CA ILE A 173 -8.10 11.67 -9.28
C ILE A 173 -6.82 12.52 -9.31
N LYS A 174 -5.93 12.26 -10.28
CA LYS A 174 -4.63 12.94 -10.41
C LYS A 174 -4.79 14.41 -10.82
N TYR A 175 -5.76 14.68 -11.69
CA TYR A 175 -6.05 16.02 -12.21
C TYR A 175 -7.53 16.36 -11.99
N PRO A 176 -7.93 16.74 -10.76
CA PRO A 176 -9.32 17.11 -10.46
C PRO A 176 -9.75 18.28 -11.33
N ARG A 177 -10.91 18.17 -12.01
CA ARG A 177 -11.39 19.18 -12.97
C ARG A 177 -12.37 20.16 -12.37
N ASN A 178 -12.95 19.81 -11.23
CA ASN A 178 -13.98 20.57 -10.55
C ASN A 178 -14.00 20.21 -9.06
N CYS A 179 -14.80 20.93 -8.29
CA CYS A 179 -14.90 20.71 -6.84
C CYS A 179 -15.51 19.36 -6.46
N GLN A 180 -16.32 18.73 -7.33
CA GLN A 180 -16.81 17.37 -7.08
C GLN A 180 -15.67 16.35 -7.09
N ASP A 181 -14.70 16.49 -7.98
CA ASP A 181 -13.50 15.64 -8.00
C ASP A 181 -12.63 15.87 -6.76
N ILE A 182 -12.51 17.12 -6.32
CA ILE A 182 -11.83 17.47 -5.07
C ILE A 182 -12.51 16.81 -3.86
N ALA A 183 -13.84 16.84 -3.81
CA ALA A 183 -14.61 16.16 -2.77
C ALA A 183 -14.40 14.64 -2.81
N LYS A 184 -14.41 14.02 -4.00
CA LYS A 184 -14.11 12.58 -4.17
C LYS A 184 -12.71 12.22 -3.69
N ASN A 185 -11.75 13.13 -3.81
CA ASN A 185 -10.38 12.94 -3.29
C ASN A 185 -10.27 13.07 -1.75
N GLY A 186 -11.37 13.33 -1.03
CA GLY A 186 -11.40 13.38 0.43
C GLY A 186 -11.01 14.73 1.02
N ALA A 187 -11.33 15.83 0.33
CA ALA A 187 -11.07 17.17 0.85
C ALA A 187 -11.72 17.39 2.25
N PRO A 188 -10.99 18.00 3.21
CA PRO A 188 -11.43 18.10 4.60
C PRO A 188 -12.58 19.11 4.83
N GLY A 189 -12.93 19.94 3.85
CA GLY A 189 -14.02 20.91 3.94
C GLY A 189 -13.96 21.99 2.85
N SER A 190 -14.76 23.05 3.00
CA SER A 190 -14.74 24.19 2.06
C SER A 190 -13.41 24.94 2.11
N GLY A 191 -12.94 25.45 0.98
CA GLY A 191 -11.65 26.14 0.88
C GLY A 191 -11.17 26.35 -0.55
N MET A 192 -9.99 26.96 -0.71
CA MET A 192 -9.33 27.10 -2.02
C MET A 192 -8.60 25.80 -2.37
N TYR A 193 -8.89 25.25 -3.55
CA TYR A 193 -8.26 24.03 -4.05
C TYR A 193 -7.75 24.20 -5.48
N PRO A 194 -6.63 23.54 -5.85
CA PRO A 194 -6.16 23.51 -7.22
C PRO A 194 -7.02 22.54 -8.06
N ILE A 195 -7.58 23.04 -9.15
CA ILE A 195 -8.18 22.22 -10.21
C ILE A 195 -7.40 22.42 -11.50
N PHE A 196 -7.56 21.51 -12.46
CA PHE A 196 -6.75 21.45 -13.65
C PHE A 196 -7.60 21.61 -14.92
N ASN A 197 -7.19 22.46 -15.85
CA ASN A 197 -7.86 22.62 -17.15
C ASN A 197 -7.54 21.45 -18.12
N SER A 198 -8.07 21.47 -19.34
CA SER A 198 -7.86 20.40 -20.33
C SER A 198 -6.38 20.17 -20.71
N THR A 199 -5.51 21.16 -20.53
CA THR A 199 -4.05 21.09 -20.76
C THR A 199 -3.26 20.69 -19.51
N ASN A 200 -3.94 20.31 -18.41
CA ASN A 200 -3.35 19.99 -17.10
C ASN A 200 -2.60 21.15 -16.44
N GLU A 201 -2.99 22.38 -16.73
CA GLU A 201 -2.52 23.57 -16.01
C GLU A 201 -3.41 23.79 -14.79
N ALA A 202 -2.77 24.00 -13.63
CA ALA A 202 -3.45 24.17 -12.36
C ALA A 202 -3.89 25.62 -12.16
N PHE A 203 -5.11 25.80 -11.64
CA PHE A 203 -5.64 27.08 -11.18
C PHE A 203 -6.49 26.87 -9.91
N SER A 204 -6.58 27.89 -9.06
CA SER A 204 -7.23 27.78 -7.76
C SER A 204 -8.69 28.20 -7.83
N VAL A 205 -9.59 27.38 -7.28
CA VAL A 205 -11.02 27.71 -7.12
C VAL A 205 -11.45 27.52 -5.67
N TYR A 206 -12.41 28.32 -5.22
CA TYR A 206 -13.03 28.08 -3.93
C TYR A 206 -14.09 26.99 -4.08
N CYS A 207 -13.89 25.86 -3.41
CA CYS A 207 -14.89 24.81 -3.33
C CYS A 207 -15.67 24.95 -2.04
N ASP A 208 -16.99 25.07 -2.17
CA ASP A 208 -17.90 25.02 -1.04
C ASP A 208 -18.50 23.62 -0.90
N MET A 209 -18.12 22.96 0.19
CA MET A 209 -18.51 21.59 0.52
C MET A 209 -19.66 21.50 1.54
N LYS A 210 -20.11 22.64 2.09
CA LYS A 210 -20.99 22.66 3.28
C LYS A 210 -22.35 23.31 3.03
N SER A 211 -22.49 24.13 1.99
CA SER A 211 -23.70 24.94 1.81
C SER A 211 -24.95 24.13 1.46
N GLU A 212 -24.84 23.01 0.75
CA GLU A 212 -26.00 22.17 0.42
C GLU A 212 -25.65 20.66 0.52
N PRO A 213 -26.39 19.87 1.32
CA PRO A 213 -26.17 18.42 1.41
C PRO A 213 -26.33 17.75 0.04
N GLY A 214 -25.26 17.12 -0.45
CA GLY A 214 -25.26 16.40 -1.74
C GLY A 214 -24.82 17.23 -2.95
N PHE A 215 -24.55 18.54 -2.78
CA PHE A 215 -24.02 19.41 -3.82
C PHE A 215 -22.65 19.96 -3.42
N VAL A 216 -21.79 20.15 -4.42
CA VAL A 216 -20.48 20.77 -4.25
C VAL A 216 -20.37 21.92 -5.24
N LEU A 217 -20.23 23.14 -4.72
CA LEU A 217 -20.20 24.36 -5.53
C LEU A 217 -18.76 24.82 -5.73
N GLY A 218 -18.44 25.26 -6.94
CA GLY A 218 -17.15 25.88 -7.27
C GLY A 218 -17.34 27.35 -7.59
N ILE A 219 -16.57 28.21 -6.93
CA ILE A 219 -16.52 29.64 -7.20
C ILE A 219 -15.13 29.94 -7.77
N ASP A 220 -15.08 30.37 -9.03
CA ASP A 220 -13.84 30.77 -9.69
C ASP A 220 -13.49 32.21 -9.28
N PRO A 221 -12.34 32.48 -8.63
CA PRO A 221 -11.92 33.84 -8.32
C PRO A 221 -11.67 34.70 -9.57
N ILE A 222 -11.50 34.10 -10.76
CA ILE A 222 -11.26 34.80 -12.03
C ILE A 222 -12.59 35.28 -12.65
N VAL A 223 -13.73 34.69 -12.28
CA VAL A 223 -15.08 35.09 -12.73
C VAL A 223 -15.80 35.94 -11.67
N PHE A 224 -15.05 36.76 -10.93
CA PHE A 224 -15.57 37.98 -10.30
C PHE A 224 -15.10 39.19 -11.10
N PHE A 225 -15.61 39.33 -12.33
CA PHE A 225 -15.60 40.60 -13.05
C PHE A 225 -17.04 41.07 -13.25
N CYS A 226 -17.56 41.75 -12.23
CA CYS A 226 -18.24 43.05 -12.27
C CYS A 226 -18.82 43.39 -10.89
#